data_AF-A0A9E0EKW7-F1
#
_entry.id   AF-A0A9E0EKW7-F1
#
_cell.length_a   1.000
_cell.length_b   1.000
_cell.length_c   1.000
_cell.angle_alpha   90.00
_cell.angle_beta   90.00
_cell.angle_gamma   90.00
#
_symmetry.space_group_name_H-M   'P 1'
#
loop_
_entity.id
_entity.type
_entity.pdbx_description
1 polymer ?
#
loop_
_entity_poly.entity_id
_entity_poly.type
_entity_poly.pdbx_seq_one_letter_code
_entity_poly.pdbx_strand_id
1 'polypeptide(L)'
;HPSTEYLFTIFVTPVGPYFKGGFSTNPYVIIRDYDRSAPLGTGIYKVGGNYAASLKANALAHEKGYACEFYLDAKEKKYMDECGAANFFGIKNNTYVTPKSTSILPSITNKSLMQLAEDLGMKVERRQIPEDELETFEEAGACGTAAVISPISYIDDLDNGKRYDFGAEPGKISKKLYDTLRGIQYGDVEDKHGWVSIVID
;
A
#
# COMPACT_ATOMS: atom_id res chain seq x y z
N HIS A 1 -16.06 24.12 18.67
CA HIS A 1 -14.78 24.80 18.40
C HIS A 1 -13.64 23.80 18.51
N PRO A 2 -12.52 23.98 17.79
CA PRO A 2 -11.30 23.19 18.01
C PRO A 2 -10.82 23.26 19.46
N SER A 3 -10.01 22.29 19.89
CA SER A 3 -9.38 22.30 21.22
C SER A 3 -8.43 23.50 21.36
N THR A 4 -8.28 24.01 22.59
CA THR A 4 -7.30 25.04 22.94
C THR A 4 -6.00 24.47 23.50
N GLU A 5 -5.97 23.17 23.81
CA GLU A 5 -4.81 22.46 24.35
C GLU A 5 -4.53 21.19 23.54
N TYR A 6 -3.25 20.85 23.41
CA TYR A 6 -2.76 19.70 22.64
C TYR A 6 -1.57 19.07 23.34
N LEU A 7 -1.41 17.75 23.18
CA LEU A 7 -0.23 17.00 23.62
C LEU A 7 0.48 16.41 22.41
N PHE A 8 1.78 16.67 22.29
CA PHE A 8 2.66 16.01 21.32
C PHE A 8 3.56 15.02 22.04
N THR A 9 3.48 13.75 21.65
CA THR A 9 4.20 12.64 22.28
C THR A 9 4.91 11.81 21.23
N ILE A 10 6.14 11.42 21.51
CA ILE A 10 6.90 10.43 20.74
C ILE A 10 7.22 9.28 21.69
N PHE A 11 6.98 8.04 21.24
CA PHE A 11 7.43 6.83 21.90
C PHE A 11 8.03 5.88 20.87
N VAL A 12 8.86 4.96 21.32
CA VAL A 12 9.55 3.98 20.47
C VAL A 12 9.20 2.57 20.94
N THR A 13 9.06 1.65 19.98
CA THR A 13 8.89 0.22 20.24
C THR A 13 9.71 -0.56 19.22
N PRO A 14 10.44 -1.61 19.63
CA PRO A 14 11.07 -2.50 18.67
C PRO A 14 9.98 -3.19 17.83
N VAL A 15 10.26 -3.38 16.54
CA VAL A 15 9.34 -4.02 15.59
C VAL A 15 10.07 -5.09 14.79
N GLY A 16 9.36 -6.17 14.48
CA GLY A 16 9.80 -7.22 13.57
C GLY A 16 9.11 -7.14 12.21
N PRO A 17 9.20 -8.18 11.37
CA PRO A 17 8.46 -8.23 10.11
C PRO A 17 6.94 -8.16 10.36
N TYR A 18 6.25 -7.39 9.53
CA TYR A 18 4.82 -7.12 9.67
C TYR A 18 3.94 -8.34 9.35
N PHE A 19 4.28 -9.09 8.28
CA PHE A 19 3.60 -10.32 7.90
C PHE A 19 4.42 -11.55 8.33
N LYS A 20 3.72 -12.60 8.77
CA LYS A 20 4.34 -13.89 9.08
C LYS A 20 4.90 -14.49 7.78
N GLY A 21 6.17 -14.91 7.78
CA GLY A 21 6.82 -15.53 6.61
C GLY A 21 7.81 -14.64 5.86
N GLY A 22 7.98 -13.37 6.27
CA GLY A 22 8.94 -12.46 5.64
C GLY A 22 8.40 -11.83 4.37
N PHE A 23 9.23 -11.77 3.32
CA PHE A 23 8.84 -11.23 2.02
C PHE A 23 8.12 -12.31 1.20
N SER A 24 6.85 -12.56 1.52
CA SER A 24 5.97 -13.54 0.86
C SER A 24 4.71 -12.88 0.33
N THR A 25 4.04 -13.50 -0.64
CA THR A 25 2.78 -13.00 -1.18
C THR A 25 1.61 -13.22 -0.22
N ASN A 26 0.65 -12.30 -0.22
CA ASN A 26 -0.53 -12.34 0.63
C ASN A 26 -1.82 -12.18 -0.20
N PRO A 27 -2.92 -12.87 0.16
CA PRO A 27 -4.20 -12.73 -0.53
C PRO A 27 -5.01 -11.53 0.00
N TYR A 28 -5.66 -10.80 -0.89
CA TYR A 28 -6.48 -9.63 -0.57
C TYR A 28 -7.90 -9.79 -1.11
N VAL A 29 -8.85 -9.02 -0.56
CA VAL A 29 -10.25 -9.06 -0.98
C VAL A 29 -10.86 -7.67 -1.07
N ILE A 30 -11.59 -7.39 -2.15
CA ILE A 30 -12.37 -6.16 -2.30
C ILE A 30 -13.60 -6.26 -1.39
N ILE A 31 -13.81 -5.22 -0.57
CA ILE A 31 -14.96 -5.11 0.34
C ILE A 31 -15.76 -3.84 -0.02
N ARG A 32 -16.74 -3.97 -0.93
CA ARG A 32 -17.45 -2.80 -1.52
C ARG A 32 -18.36 -2.07 -0.55
N ASP A 33 -18.94 -2.79 0.41
CA ASP A 33 -19.88 -2.27 1.40
C ASP A 33 -19.26 -1.26 2.38
N TYR A 34 -17.94 -1.12 2.40
CA TYR A 34 -17.22 -0.30 3.36
C TYR A 34 -16.30 0.69 2.66
N ASP A 35 -16.16 1.86 3.28
CA ASP A 35 -15.25 2.92 2.87
C ASP A 35 -14.34 3.27 4.03
N ARG A 36 -13.03 3.39 3.75
CA ARG A 36 -12.06 3.94 4.70
C ARG A 36 -12.24 5.44 4.87
N SER A 37 -12.57 6.15 3.79
CA SER A 37 -12.78 7.59 3.79
C SER A 37 -13.71 8.02 2.67
N ALA A 38 -14.47 9.09 2.91
CA ALA A 38 -15.26 9.74 1.88
C ALA A 38 -14.35 10.54 0.91
N PRO A 39 -14.80 10.84 -0.33
CA PRO A 39 -13.97 11.49 -1.35
C PRO A 39 -13.38 12.86 -0.98
N LEU A 40 -14.10 13.61 -0.12
CA LEU A 40 -13.70 14.90 0.44
C LEU A 40 -13.54 14.83 1.97
N GLY A 41 -13.28 13.62 2.47
CA GLY A 41 -13.11 13.34 3.88
C GLY A 41 -11.67 13.52 4.36
N THR A 42 -11.31 12.76 5.38
CA THR A 42 -10.02 12.86 6.06
C THR A 42 -8.96 11.90 5.54
N GLY A 43 -9.20 11.19 4.44
CA GLY A 43 -8.36 10.07 3.98
C GLY A 43 -6.90 10.45 3.68
N ILE A 44 -6.67 11.67 3.20
CA ILE A 44 -5.32 12.22 2.97
C ILE A 44 -4.55 12.55 4.26
N TYR A 45 -5.22 12.52 5.42
CA TYR A 45 -4.62 12.81 6.72
C TYR A 45 -4.51 11.52 7.55
N LYS A 46 -3.41 11.38 8.30
CA LYS A 46 -3.19 10.20 9.14
C LYS A 46 -3.90 10.33 10.50
N VAL A 47 -5.23 10.32 10.48
CA VAL A 47 -6.10 10.51 11.65
C VAL A 47 -6.81 9.21 12.06
N GLY A 48 -7.07 9.05 13.36
CA GLY A 48 -7.68 7.83 13.92
C GLY A 48 -9.05 7.47 13.33
N GLY A 49 -9.84 8.46 12.87
CA GLY A 49 -11.16 8.21 12.27
C GLY A 49 -11.12 7.30 11.04
N ASN A 50 -10.10 7.44 10.18
CA ASN A 50 -9.94 6.60 8.99
C ASN A 50 -9.66 5.13 9.37
N TYR A 51 -8.98 4.90 10.50
CA TYR A 51 -8.70 3.57 11.02
C TYR A 51 -9.91 2.96 11.72
N ALA A 52 -10.67 3.77 12.47
CA ALA A 52 -11.91 3.32 13.09
C ALA A 52 -12.91 2.81 12.04
N ALA A 53 -13.02 3.52 10.91
CA ALA A 53 -13.87 3.12 9.78
C ALA A 53 -13.42 1.79 9.12
N SER A 54 -12.12 1.46 9.17
CA SER A 54 -11.59 0.26 8.51
C SER A 54 -11.76 -1.03 9.32
N LEU A 55 -11.96 -0.94 10.64
CA LEU A 55 -11.93 -2.10 11.56
C LEU A 55 -12.91 -3.22 11.15
N LYS A 56 -14.13 -2.87 10.73
CA LYS A 56 -15.15 -3.87 10.37
C LYS A 56 -14.80 -4.60 9.06
N ALA A 57 -14.37 -3.87 8.04
CA ALA A 57 -13.97 -4.45 6.76
C ALA A 57 -12.73 -5.35 6.93
N ASN A 58 -11.75 -4.91 7.71
CA ASN A 58 -10.56 -5.70 8.02
C ASN A 58 -10.89 -7.00 8.77
N ALA A 59 -11.78 -6.93 9.76
CA ALA A 59 -12.23 -8.13 10.47
C ALA A 59 -12.91 -9.13 9.53
N LEU A 60 -13.76 -8.66 8.61
CA LEU A 60 -14.43 -9.50 7.61
C LEU A 60 -13.43 -10.15 6.64
N ALA A 61 -12.42 -9.41 6.19
CA ALA A 61 -11.36 -9.96 5.32
C ALA A 61 -10.60 -11.09 6.02
N HIS A 62 -10.20 -10.88 7.28
CA HIS A 62 -9.51 -11.91 8.07
C HIS A 62 -10.39 -13.12 8.36
N GLU A 63 -11.67 -12.94 8.70
CA GLU A 63 -12.62 -14.04 8.93
C GLU A 63 -12.76 -14.94 7.69
N LYS A 64 -12.64 -14.35 6.50
CA LYS A 64 -12.68 -15.08 5.22
C LYS A 64 -11.32 -15.62 4.76
N GLY A 65 -10.26 -15.47 5.56
CA GLY A 65 -8.92 -16.01 5.26
C GLY A 65 -8.02 -15.13 4.40
N TYR A 66 -8.37 -13.86 4.19
CA TYR A 66 -7.54 -12.88 3.50
C TYR A 66 -6.61 -12.15 4.47
N ALA A 67 -5.48 -11.66 3.98
CA ALA A 67 -4.53 -10.88 4.77
C ALA A 67 -4.98 -9.43 4.99
N CYS A 68 -5.78 -8.89 4.06
CA CYS A 68 -6.35 -7.56 4.19
C CYS A 68 -7.51 -7.36 3.22
N GLU A 69 -8.37 -6.42 3.58
CA GLU A 69 -9.33 -5.79 2.70
C GLU A 69 -8.66 -4.83 1.70
N PHE A 70 -9.34 -4.63 0.57
CA PHE A 70 -9.00 -3.67 -0.45
C PHE A 70 -10.19 -2.73 -0.64
N TYR A 71 -9.92 -1.42 -0.63
CA TYR A 71 -10.92 -0.38 -0.87
C TYR A 71 -10.90 0.10 -2.32
N LEU A 72 -12.09 0.25 -2.88
CA LEU A 72 -12.31 1.01 -4.09
C LEU A 72 -12.62 2.48 -3.74
N ASP A 73 -12.58 3.35 -4.74
CA ASP A 73 -12.98 4.73 -4.59
C ASP A 73 -14.42 4.81 -4.02
N ALA A 74 -14.61 5.64 -2.99
CA ALA A 74 -15.86 5.67 -2.25
C ALA A 74 -17.06 6.22 -3.05
N LYS A 75 -16.81 6.90 -4.18
CA LYS A 75 -17.86 7.57 -4.95
C LYS A 75 -18.49 6.66 -6.00
N GLU A 76 -17.66 6.02 -6.82
CA GLU A 76 -18.08 5.22 -7.95
C GLU A 76 -17.92 3.73 -7.71
N LYS A 77 -17.06 3.32 -6.76
CA LYS A 77 -16.72 1.91 -6.49
C LYS A 77 -16.18 1.21 -7.74
N LYS A 78 -15.34 1.90 -8.52
CA LYS A 78 -14.78 1.40 -9.79
C LYS A 78 -13.26 1.40 -9.82
N TYR A 79 -12.64 2.32 -9.09
CA TYR A 79 -11.19 2.52 -9.14
C TYR A 79 -10.52 2.00 -7.88
N MET A 80 -9.38 1.32 -8.03
CA MET A 80 -8.57 0.86 -6.91
C MET A 80 -8.06 2.07 -6.09
N ASP A 81 -8.21 2.02 -4.76
CA ASP A 81 -7.82 3.11 -3.86
C ASP A 81 -6.66 2.70 -2.94
N GLU A 82 -6.92 1.93 -1.88
CA GLU A 82 -5.93 1.51 -0.88
C GLU A 82 -6.10 0.06 -0.41
N CYS A 83 -4.99 -0.54 0.05
CA CYS A 83 -4.94 -1.85 0.67
C CYS A 83 -4.96 -1.71 2.19
N GLY A 84 -6.14 -1.71 2.81
CA GLY A 84 -6.29 -1.49 4.26
C GLY A 84 -5.72 -0.16 4.74
N ALA A 85 -4.50 -0.19 5.30
CA ALA A 85 -3.76 0.99 5.76
C ALA A 85 -2.45 1.25 4.97
N ALA A 86 -2.28 0.58 3.83
CA ALA A 86 -1.14 0.69 2.93
C ALA A 86 -1.59 1.15 1.53
N ASN A 87 -0.70 1.80 0.79
CA ASN A 87 -0.97 2.15 -0.61
C ASN A 87 -0.78 0.94 -1.52
N PHE A 88 -1.41 0.96 -2.69
CA PHE A 88 -1.30 -0.07 -3.72
C PHE A 88 -0.36 0.33 -4.85
N PHE A 89 0.30 -0.64 -5.47
CA PHE A 89 0.90 -0.51 -6.78
C PHE A 89 0.76 -1.80 -7.60
N GLY A 90 0.79 -1.66 -8.93
CA GLY A 90 0.89 -2.74 -9.90
C GLY A 90 2.06 -2.50 -10.87
N ILE A 91 2.65 -3.58 -11.37
CA ILE A 91 3.72 -3.55 -12.37
C ILE A 91 3.16 -4.09 -13.69
N LYS A 92 3.37 -3.35 -14.79
CA LYS A 92 2.95 -3.76 -16.14
C LYS A 92 3.89 -3.16 -17.18
N ASN A 93 4.42 -3.96 -18.09
CA ASN A 93 5.24 -3.49 -19.21
C ASN A 93 6.33 -2.50 -18.78
N ASN A 94 7.14 -2.86 -17.76
CA ASN A 94 8.19 -1.99 -17.17
C ASN A 94 7.66 -0.64 -16.64
N THR A 95 6.40 -0.60 -16.20
CA THR A 95 5.74 0.59 -15.63
C THR A 95 5.26 0.29 -14.22
N TYR A 96 5.62 1.15 -13.26
CA TYR A 96 5.07 1.19 -11.91
C TYR A 96 3.80 2.05 -11.92
N VAL A 97 2.65 1.43 -11.66
CA VAL A 97 1.35 2.10 -11.67
C VAL A 97 0.80 2.14 -10.25
N THR A 98 0.40 3.32 -9.77
CA THR A 98 -0.20 3.48 -8.44
C THR A 98 -1.41 4.42 -8.47
N PRO A 99 -2.42 4.22 -7.61
CA PRO A 99 -3.60 5.06 -7.59
C PRO A 99 -3.31 6.55 -7.39
N LYS A 100 -4.02 7.37 -8.17
CA LYS A 100 -4.20 8.80 -7.92
C LYS A 100 -5.62 9.04 -7.44
N SER A 101 -5.76 9.39 -6.18
CA SER A 101 -7.05 9.61 -5.54
C SER A 101 -6.98 10.77 -4.54
N THR A 102 -8.14 11.40 -4.31
CA THR A 102 -8.32 12.49 -3.34
C THR A 102 -8.62 11.98 -1.93
N SER A 103 -8.84 10.68 -1.77
CA SER A 103 -9.16 10.03 -0.49
C SER A 103 -8.04 9.17 0.08
N ILE A 104 -6.86 9.13 -0.57
CA ILE A 104 -5.76 8.26 -0.14
C ILE A 104 -4.68 8.96 0.64
N LEU A 105 -4.12 8.26 1.63
CA LEU A 105 -2.98 8.76 2.39
C LEU A 105 -1.75 8.83 1.47
N PRO A 106 -1.10 10.00 1.29
CA PRO A 106 0.14 10.13 0.53
C PRO A 106 1.30 9.41 1.24
N SER A 107 1.47 8.12 0.94
CA SER A 107 2.51 7.28 1.56
C SER A 107 3.91 7.74 1.17
N ILE A 108 4.76 7.93 2.18
CA ILE A 108 6.19 8.19 1.98
C ILE A 108 6.87 6.98 1.34
N THR A 109 6.51 5.76 1.73
CA THR A 109 7.05 4.54 1.12
C THR A 109 6.70 4.46 -0.36
N ASN A 110 5.44 4.72 -0.74
CA ASN A 110 5.04 4.72 -2.14
C ASN A 110 5.78 5.80 -2.95
N LYS A 111 5.96 6.99 -2.34
CA LYS A 111 6.77 8.07 -2.94
C LYS A 111 8.21 7.63 -3.20
N SER A 112 8.85 6.98 -2.24
CA SER A 112 10.21 6.44 -2.40
C SER A 112 10.26 5.34 -3.45
N LEU A 113 9.27 4.44 -3.50
CA LEU A 113 9.22 3.36 -4.49
C LEU A 113 9.03 3.87 -5.91
N MET A 114 8.19 4.89 -6.11
CA MET A 114 8.09 5.58 -7.41
C MET A 114 9.44 6.14 -7.84
N GLN A 115 10.15 6.85 -6.95
CA GLN A 115 11.48 7.39 -7.28
C GLN A 115 12.47 6.27 -7.64
N LEU A 116 12.52 5.19 -6.86
CA LEU A 116 13.39 4.06 -7.15
C LEU A 116 13.03 3.35 -8.45
N ALA A 117 11.74 3.28 -8.80
CA ALA A 117 11.31 2.73 -10.08
C ALA A 117 11.88 3.56 -11.25
N GLU A 118 11.83 4.90 -11.16
CA GLU A 118 12.45 5.79 -12.16
C GLU A 118 13.96 5.59 -12.25
N ASP A 119 14.65 5.50 -11.11
CA ASP A 119 16.10 5.26 -11.06
C ASP A 119 16.49 3.91 -11.70
N LEU A 120 15.59 2.92 -11.65
CA LEU A 120 15.74 1.62 -12.29
C LEU A 120 15.34 1.61 -13.77
N GLY A 121 15.00 2.77 -14.34
CA GLY A 121 14.62 2.92 -15.75
C GLY A 121 13.18 2.50 -16.05
N MET A 122 12.32 2.43 -15.04
CA MET A 122 10.89 2.16 -15.23
C MET A 122 10.14 3.46 -15.49
N LYS A 123 8.99 3.36 -16.17
CA LYS A 123 8.01 4.44 -16.21
C LYS A 123 7.21 4.45 -14.90
N VAL A 124 6.85 5.62 -14.40
CA VAL A 124 5.92 5.76 -13.27
C VAL A 124 4.62 6.41 -13.75
N GLU A 125 3.49 5.79 -13.39
CA GLU A 125 2.15 6.32 -13.64
C GLU A 125 1.36 6.43 -12.34
N ARG A 126 1.01 7.66 -11.97
CA ARG A 126 0.09 7.93 -10.87
C ARG A 126 -1.25 8.40 -11.42
N ARG A 127 -2.21 7.48 -11.49
CA ARG A 127 -3.53 7.69 -12.12
C ARG A 127 -4.61 6.82 -11.47
N GLN A 128 -5.87 7.04 -11.83
CA GLN A 128 -6.92 6.08 -11.48
C GLN A 128 -6.65 4.74 -12.16
N ILE A 129 -6.92 3.65 -11.45
CA ILE A 129 -6.76 2.27 -11.91
C ILE A 129 -8.14 1.64 -11.86
N PRO A 130 -8.83 1.46 -12.99
CA PRO A 130 -10.04 0.65 -13.05
C PRO A 130 -9.78 -0.75 -12.53
N GLU A 131 -10.75 -1.34 -11.81
CA GLU A 131 -10.62 -2.69 -11.27
C GLU A 131 -10.32 -3.76 -12.34
N ASP A 132 -10.93 -3.65 -13.52
CA ASP A 132 -10.69 -4.57 -14.64
C ASP A 132 -9.26 -4.48 -15.19
N GLU A 133 -8.56 -3.36 -14.98
CA GLU A 133 -7.15 -3.24 -15.34
C GLU A 133 -6.24 -4.15 -14.49
N LEU A 134 -6.70 -4.61 -13.31
CA LEU A 134 -5.91 -5.52 -12.46
C LEU A 134 -5.44 -6.77 -13.21
N GLU A 135 -6.22 -7.30 -14.17
CA GLU A 135 -5.85 -8.48 -14.98
C GLU A 135 -4.61 -8.23 -15.86
N THR A 136 -4.21 -6.98 -16.01
CA THR A 136 -3.09 -6.59 -16.88
C THR A 136 -1.78 -6.40 -16.14
N PHE A 137 -1.77 -6.47 -14.79
CA PHE A 137 -0.55 -6.37 -14.01
C PHE A 137 0.17 -7.72 -13.92
N GLU A 138 1.48 -7.68 -14.10
CA GLU A 138 2.39 -8.82 -13.95
C GLU A 138 2.73 -9.09 -12.48
N GLU A 139 2.75 -8.03 -11.66
CA GLU A 139 3.00 -8.08 -10.22
C GLU A 139 2.13 -7.03 -9.52
N ALA A 140 1.73 -7.30 -8.28
CA ALA A 140 1.01 -6.35 -7.45
C ALA A 140 1.55 -6.34 -6.02
N GLY A 141 1.47 -5.18 -5.36
CA GLY A 141 1.95 -5.01 -4.00
C GLY A 141 1.24 -3.93 -3.22
N ALA A 142 1.15 -4.13 -1.91
CA ALA A 142 0.84 -3.09 -0.96
C ALA A 142 2.13 -2.50 -0.37
N CYS A 143 2.19 -1.21 -0.09
CA CYS A 143 3.39 -0.55 0.43
C CYS A 143 3.10 0.47 1.54
N GLY A 144 4.00 0.52 2.52
CA GLY A 144 3.89 1.39 3.68
C GLY A 144 5.01 1.10 4.69
N THR A 145 5.22 2.00 5.66
CA THR A 145 6.39 1.97 6.56
C THR A 145 6.61 0.63 7.25
N ALA A 146 5.55 -0.03 7.73
CA ALA A 146 5.68 -1.22 8.56
C ALA A 146 6.13 -2.47 7.77
N ALA A 147 5.58 -2.68 6.56
CA ALA A 147 5.90 -3.83 5.72
C ALA A 147 6.95 -3.52 4.63
N VAL A 148 7.17 -2.24 4.36
CA VAL A 148 7.87 -1.71 3.18
C VAL A 148 7.15 -2.07 1.89
N ILE A 149 7.19 -3.35 1.49
CA ILE A 149 6.35 -3.93 0.44
C ILE A 149 5.78 -5.26 0.96
N SER A 150 4.48 -5.43 0.78
CA SER A 150 3.76 -6.70 0.93
C SER A 150 3.31 -7.15 -0.46
N PRO A 151 3.98 -8.15 -1.07
CA PRO A 151 3.56 -8.71 -2.34
C PRO A 151 2.14 -9.28 -2.25
N ILE A 152 1.35 -9.11 -3.31
CA ILE A 152 -0.02 -9.60 -3.38
C ILE A 152 -0.04 -10.84 -4.26
N SER A 153 -0.60 -11.95 -3.77
CA SER A 153 -0.76 -13.16 -4.60
C SER A 153 -1.95 -13.04 -5.52
N TYR A 154 -3.08 -12.63 -4.97
CA TYR A 154 -4.31 -12.40 -5.71
C TYR A 154 -5.22 -11.42 -4.96
N ILE A 155 -6.12 -10.78 -5.69
CA ILE A 155 -7.23 -9.98 -5.17
C ILE A 155 -8.53 -10.65 -5.60
N ASP A 156 -9.38 -11.01 -4.65
CA ASP A 156 -10.73 -11.50 -4.96
C ASP A 156 -11.75 -10.35 -4.87
N ASP A 157 -12.67 -10.30 -5.82
CA ASP A 157 -13.92 -9.57 -5.71
C ASP A 157 -15.06 -10.56 -5.51
N LEU A 158 -15.59 -10.58 -4.28
CA LEU A 158 -16.64 -11.51 -3.90
C LEU A 158 -18.01 -11.14 -4.44
N ASP A 159 -18.22 -9.88 -4.85
CA ASP A 159 -19.52 -9.40 -5.32
C ASP A 159 -19.75 -9.78 -6.79
N ASN A 160 -18.69 -9.86 -7.60
CA ASN A 160 -18.75 -10.33 -8.99
C ASN A 160 -18.14 -11.73 -9.21
N GLY A 161 -17.54 -12.34 -8.18
CA GLY A 161 -16.97 -13.69 -8.24
C GLY A 161 -15.67 -13.77 -9.04
N LYS A 162 -14.95 -12.65 -9.20
CA LYS A 162 -13.71 -12.56 -9.98
C LYS A 162 -12.47 -12.65 -9.09
N ARG A 163 -11.43 -13.29 -9.60
CA ARG A 163 -10.08 -13.33 -9.02
C ARG A 163 -9.09 -12.69 -9.98
N TYR A 164 -8.27 -11.79 -9.45
CA TYR A 164 -7.13 -11.20 -10.13
C TYR A 164 -5.86 -11.83 -9.56
N ASP A 165 -5.13 -12.62 -10.37
CA ASP A 165 -3.95 -13.39 -9.93
C ASP A 165 -2.64 -12.72 -10.37
N PHE A 166 -1.69 -12.61 -9.46
CA PHE A 166 -0.37 -12.00 -9.66
C PHE A 166 0.79 -12.97 -9.35
N GLY A 167 0.48 -14.25 -9.12
CA GLY A 167 1.44 -15.30 -8.80
C GLY A 167 1.61 -15.58 -7.29
N ALA A 168 1.94 -16.83 -6.97
CA ALA A 168 2.13 -17.30 -5.60
C ALA A 168 3.49 -16.94 -4.99
N GLU A 169 4.41 -16.40 -5.78
CA GLU A 169 5.75 -16.01 -5.35
C GLU A 169 5.94 -14.52 -5.57
N PRO A 170 6.71 -13.82 -4.71
CA PRO A 170 6.99 -12.40 -4.91
C PRO A 170 7.60 -12.12 -6.28
N GLY A 171 7.02 -11.16 -6.98
CA GLY A 171 7.51 -10.72 -8.27
C GLY A 171 8.94 -10.15 -8.22
N LYS A 172 9.66 -10.27 -9.33
CA LYS A 172 11.09 -9.89 -9.42
C LYS A 172 11.28 -8.39 -9.26
N ILE A 173 10.38 -7.59 -9.81
CA ILE A 173 10.46 -6.12 -9.73
C ILE A 173 10.13 -5.67 -8.31
N SER A 174 9.08 -6.22 -7.72
CA SER A 174 8.68 -5.98 -6.33
C SER A 174 9.82 -6.32 -5.37
N LYS A 175 10.50 -7.46 -5.57
CA LYS A 175 11.67 -7.85 -4.79
C LYS A 175 12.83 -6.88 -4.96
N LYS A 176 13.15 -6.50 -6.21
CA LYS A 176 14.24 -5.56 -6.50
C LYS A 176 14.01 -4.20 -5.84
N LEU A 177 12.78 -3.68 -5.89
CA LEU A 177 12.40 -2.43 -5.23
C LEU A 177 12.50 -2.55 -3.70
N TYR A 178 12.02 -3.66 -3.12
CA TYR A 178 12.12 -3.95 -1.70
C TYR A 178 13.59 -3.97 -1.25
N ASP A 179 14.43 -4.79 -1.89
CA ASP A 179 15.83 -4.96 -1.54
C ASP A 179 16.59 -3.63 -1.65
N THR A 180 16.31 -2.83 -2.69
CA THR A 180 16.95 -1.52 -2.88
C THR A 180 16.56 -0.54 -1.76
N LEU A 181 15.26 -0.42 -1.47
CA LEU A 181 14.79 0.50 -0.42
C LEU A 181 15.28 0.07 0.96
N ARG A 182 15.28 -1.22 1.27
CA ARG A 182 15.81 -1.76 2.53
C ARG A 182 17.32 -1.56 2.63
N GLY A 183 18.05 -1.79 1.55
CA GLY A 183 19.49 -1.56 1.48
C GLY A 183 19.83 -0.10 1.79
N ILE A 184 19.08 0.86 1.25
CA ILE A 184 19.23 2.29 1.59
C ILE A 184 18.93 2.53 3.07
N GLN A 185 17.82 1.98 3.58
CA GLN A 185 17.43 2.14 4.99
C GLN A 185 18.47 1.58 5.98
N TYR A 186 19.19 0.53 5.59
CA TYR A 186 20.23 -0.10 6.41
C TYR A 186 21.64 0.44 6.14
N GLY A 187 21.83 1.27 5.12
CA GLY A 187 23.14 1.79 4.72
C GLY A 187 23.99 0.80 3.90
N ASP A 188 23.40 -0.31 3.43
CA ASP A 188 24.06 -1.29 2.55
C ASP A 188 24.10 -0.82 1.09
N VAL A 189 23.21 0.10 0.72
CA VAL A 189 23.10 0.70 -0.62
C VAL A 189 23.23 2.21 -0.49
N GLU A 190 23.96 2.83 -1.42
CA GLU A 190 24.13 4.29 -1.49
C GLU A 190 22.78 5.01 -1.54
N ASP A 191 22.59 5.96 -0.62
CA ASP A 191 21.46 6.88 -0.63
C ASP A 191 21.73 8.09 -1.55
N LYS A 192 21.33 7.97 -2.81
CA LYS A 192 21.50 9.02 -3.82
C LYS A 192 20.58 10.22 -3.62
N HIS A 193 19.58 10.11 -2.74
CA HIS A 193 18.51 11.10 -2.58
C HIS A 193 18.56 11.85 -1.25
N GLY A 194 19.51 11.51 -0.37
CA GLY A 194 19.64 12.13 0.95
C GLY A 194 18.43 11.86 1.86
N TRP A 195 17.83 10.68 1.76
CA TRP A 195 16.73 10.23 2.62
C TRP A 195 17.18 9.78 4.02
N VAL A 196 18.41 9.32 4.16
CA VAL A 196 18.96 8.79 5.42
C VAL A 196 19.56 9.92 6.24
N SER A 197 19.07 10.06 7.47
CA SER A 197 19.67 10.92 8.49
C SER A 197 20.38 10.04 9.52
N ILE A 198 21.69 10.20 9.66
CA ILE A 198 22.47 9.49 10.68
C ILE A 198 22.18 10.14 12.04
N VAL A 199 21.69 9.33 12.97
CA VAL A 199 21.53 9.73 14.37
C VAL A 199 22.74 9.19 15.12
N ILE A 200 23.67 10.09 15.44
CA ILE A 200 24.82 9.79 16.30
C ILE A 200 24.53 10.44 17.65
N ASP A 201 24.81 9.71 18.73
CA ASP A 201 24.75 10.23 20.11
C ASP A 201 25.85 11.27 20.40
#